data_AF-A0A3M7REE1-F1
#
_entry.id   AF-A0A3M7REE1-F1
#
_cell.length_a   1.000
_cell.length_b   1.000
_cell.length_c   1.000
_cell.angle_alpha   90.00
_cell.angle_beta   90.00
_cell.angle_gamma   90.00
#
_symmetry.space_group_name_H-M   'P 1'
#
loop_
_entity.id
_entity.type
_entity.pdbx_description
1 polymer ?
#
loop_
_entity_poly.entity_id
_entity_poly.type
_entity_poly.pdbx_seq_one_letter_code
_entity_poly.pdbx_strand_id
1 'polypeptide(L)'
;HYTKILGGGWGYANERNRDLGGYLLKVITNKWIASHYNSEGFNSKGLDQFLLEDFFYKHSKKNSTTHDSYLCQVFGGDPWPTKREKGCFFGCIECCKKNETVLPCPIECRPKNHQDWIYC
;
A
#
# COMPACT_ATOMS: atom_id res chain seq x y z
N HIS A 1 3.09 5.44 -9.09
CA HIS A 1 2.04 5.20 -8.09
C HIS A 1 1.09 4.14 -8.65
N TYR A 2 1.57 2.90 -8.76
CA TYR A 2 0.75 1.76 -9.23
C TYR A 2 1.23 0.50 -8.51
N THR A 3 0.82 0.36 -7.25
CA THR A 3 1.24 -0.74 -6.37
C THR A 3 0.02 -1.23 -5.60
N LYS A 4 -0.11 -2.55 -5.44
CA LYS A 4 -1.26 -3.18 -4.76
C LYS A 4 -1.19 -3.04 -3.25
N ILE A 5 0.02 -2.88 -2.72
CA ILE A 5 0.27 -2.76 -1.28
C ILE A 5 1.58 -1.99 -1.04
N LEU A 6 1.53 -1.03 -0.12
CA LEU A 6 2.70 -0.25 0.26
C LEU A 6 3.54 -1.03 1.28
N GLY A 7 4.85 -1.13 1.02
CA GLY A 7 5.79 -1.80 1.90
C GLY A 7 5.82 -1.27 3.34
N GLY A 8 5.71 0.06 3.49
CA GLY A 8 5.62 0.73 4.80
C GLY A 8 4.20 1.04 5.27
N GLY A 9 3.17 0.60 4.54
CA GLY A 9 1.79 1.04 4.74
C GLY A 9 0.79 -0.05 5.07
N TRP A 10 1.27 -1.23 5.47
CA TRP A 10 0.43 -2.38 5.77
C TRP A 10 0.55 -2.78 7.25
N GLY A 11 -0.49 -3.43 7.74
CA GLY A 11 -0.53 -4.01 9.08
C GLY A 11 -1.41 -5.25 9.06
N TYR A 12 -1.20 -6.11 10.06
CA TYR A 12 -1.90 -7.38 10.14
C TYR A 12 -2.30 -7.70 11.58
N ALA A 13 -3.59 -7.94 11.79
CA ALA A 13 -4.20 -8.29 13.07
C ALA A 13 -4.16 -9.82 13.26
N ASN A 14 -3.08 -10.33 13.87
CA ASN A 14 -2.83 -11.77 13.98
C ASN A 14 -3.94 -12.53 14.72
N GLU A 15 -4.57 -11.89 15.69
CA GLU A 15 -5.69 -12.44 16.44
C GLU A 15 -6.93 -12.73 15.56
N ARG A 16 -7.06 -12.06 14.41
CA ARG A 16 -8.20 -12.24 13.50
C ARG A 16 -8.00 -13.37 12.49
N ASN A 17 -6.76 -13.83 12.25
CA ASN A 17 -6.48 -14.91 11.28
C ASN A 17 -5.16 -15.66 11.54
N ARG A 18 -4.98 -16.27 12.70
CA ARG A 18 -3.70 -16.88 13.12
C ARG A 18 -3.05 -17.81 12.07
N ASP A 19 -3.85 -18.52 11.27
CA ASP A 19 -3.35 -19.37 10.19
C ASP A 19 -2.59 -18.59 9.12
N LEU A 20 -3.12 -17.44 8.70
CA LEU A 20 -2.41 -16.53 7.79
C LEU A 20 -1.13 -16.02 8.44
N GLY A 21 -1.15 -15.69 9.73
CA GLY A 21 0.05 -15.30 10.47
C GLY A 21 1.14 -16.36 10.45
N GLY A 22 0.77 -17.62 10.71
CA GLY A 22 1.67 -18.77 10.63
C GLY A 22 2.21 -19.01 9.22
N TYR A 23 1.38 -18.83 8.20
CA TYR A 23 1.80 -18.90 6.79
C TYR A 23 2.81 -17.81 6.45
N LEU A 24 2.52 -16.55 6.79
CA LEU A 24 3.42 -15.42 6.51
C LEU A 24 4.76 -15.60 7.22
N LEU A 25 4.76 -16.08 8.46
CA LEU A 25 6.00 -16.38 9.18
C LEU A 25 6.85 -17.44 8.43
N LYS A 26 6.22 -18.50 7.91
CA LYS A 26 6.92 -19.50 7.08
C LYS A 26 7.48 -18.89 5.79
N VAL A 27 6.74 -17.99 5.15
CA VAL A 27 7.19 -17.30 3.92
C VAL A 27 8.41 -16.43 4.21
N ILE A 28 8.34 -15.53 5.20
CA ILE A 28 9.42 -14.56 5.48
C ILE A 28 10.68 -15.21 6.06
N THR A 29 10.55 -16.37 6.73
CA THR A 29 11.70 -17.10 7.27
C THR A 29 12.30 -18.11 6.29
N ASN A 30 11.64 -18.36 5.16
CA ASN A 30 12.16 -19.25 4.14
C ASN A 30 13.31 -18.58 3.37
N LYS A 31 14.53 -19.11 3.54
CA LYS A 31 15.75 -18.57 2.91
C LYS A 31 15.70 -18.56 1.39
N TRP A 32 15.04 -19.53 0.76
CA TRP A 32 14.88 -19.56 -0.70
C TRP A 32 14.01 -18.41 -1.19
N ILE A 33 12.87 -18.19 -0.53
CA ILE A 33 11.98 -17.07 -0.84
C ILE A 33 12.71 -15.74 -0.57
N ALA A 34 13.30 -15.59 0.62
CA ALA A 34 14.03 -14.39 0.97
C ALA A 34 15.17 -14.07 -0.01
N SER A 35 15.91 -15.08 -0.48
CA SER A 35 16.97 -14.89 -1.48
C SER A 35 16.46 -14.47 -2.85
N HIS A 36 15.23 -14.85 -3.22
CA HIS A 36 14.61 -14.45 -4.47
C HIS A 36 14.25 -12.95 -4.48
N TYR A 37 13.72 -12.45 -3.36
CA TYR A 37 13.35 -11.02 -3.20
C TYR A 37 14.47 -10.18 -2.57
N ASN A 38 15.68 -10.72 -2.44
CA ASN A 38 16.86 -10.00 -1.96
C ASN A 38 18.14 -10.68 -2.48
N SER A 39 18.21 -10.86 -3.80
CA SER A 39 19.38 -11.45 -4.44
C SER A 39 20.56 -10.48 -4.33
N GLU A 40 21.66 -10.95 -3.73
CA GLU A 40 22.97 -10.26 -3.69
C GLU A 40 23.09 -9.01 -2.81
N GLY A 41 22.21 -8.81 -1.84
CA GLY A 41 22.31 -7.69 -0.88
C GLY A 41 22.02 -6.31 -1.48
N PHE A 42 21.68 -6.27 -2.77
CA PHE A 42 21.09 -5.11 -3.42
C PHE A 42 19.60 -5.04 -3.05
N ASN A 43 19.28 -4.25 -2.03
CA ASN A 43 17.91 -3.84 -1.74
C ASN A 43 17.44 -2.86 -2.84
N SER A 44 17.05 -3.38 -4.00
CA SER A 44 16.35 -2.56 -4.97
C SER A 44 14.99 -2.17 -4.38
N LYS A 45 14.64 -0.87 -4.48
CA LYS A 45 13.37 -0.36 -3.96
C LYS A 45 12.21 -1.16 -4.58
N GLY A 46 11.32 -1.68 -3.74
CA GLY A 46 10.08 -2.34 -4.18
C GLY A 46 10.09 -3.87 -4.13
N LEU A 47 11.21 -4.53 -3.82
CA LEU A 47 11.22 -6.00 -3.64
C LEU A 47 10.32 -6.46 -2.48
N ASP A 48 10.25 -5.65 -1.42
CA ASP A 48 9.30 -5.82 -0.32
C ASP A 48 7.85 -5.77 -0.80
N GLN A 49 7.53 -4.84 -1.72
CA GLN A 49 6.19 -4.74 -2.31
C GLN A 49 5.84 -5.94 -3.18
N PHE A 50 6.78 -6.50 -3.95
CA PHE A 50 6.54 -7.72 -4.73
C PHE A 50 6.31 -8.93 -3.84
N LEU A 51 7.10 -9.12 -2.77
CA LEU A 51 6.87 -10.19 -1.80
C LEU A 51 5.48 -10.06 -1.15
N LEU A 52 5.11 -8.84 -0.75
CA LEU A 52 3.80 -8.60 -0.16
C LEU A 52 2.67 -8.83 -1.17
N GLU A 53 2.83 -8.43 -2.43
CA GLU A 53 1.87 -8.72 -3.48
C GLU A 53 1.68 -10.22 -3.68
N ASP A 54 2.77 -10.99 -3.70
CA ASP A 54 2.73 -12.41 -4.01
C ASP A 54 2.17 -13.28 -2.91
N PHE A 55 2.48 -12.94 -1.65
CA PHE A 55 2.17 -13.78 -0.50
C PHE A 55 1.11 -13.20 0.44
N PHE A 56 1.01 -11.87 0.56
CA PHE A 56 0.11 -11.24 1.51
C PHE A 56 -1.17 -10.70 0.86
N TYR A 57 -1.05 -9.87 -0.19
CA TYR A 57 -2.17 -9.17 -0.83
C TYR A 57 -3.26 -10.13 -1.33
N LYS A 58 -2.88 -11.27 -1.91
CA LYS A 58 -3.83 -12.30 -2.40
C LYS A 58 -4.75 -12.80 -1.29
N HIS A 59 -4.27 -12.87 -0.05
CA HIS A 59 -5.04 -13.34 1.11
C HIS A 59 -5.77 -12.21 1.84
N SER A 60 -5.25 -10.99 1.80
CA SER A 60 -5.80 -9.85 2.53
C SER A 60 -6.80 -9.01 1.74
N LYS A 61 -6.79 -9.04 0.40
CA LYS A 61 -7.59 -8.15 -0.47
C LYS A 61 -9.08 -8.03 -0.09
N LYS A 62 -9.72 -9.11 0.36
CA LYS A 62 -11.14 -9.12 0.74
C LYS A 62 -11.40 -8.85 2.22
N ASN A 63 -10.35 -8.94 3.04
CA ASN A 63 -10.41 -8.86 4.49
C ASN A 63 -9.46 -7.77 5.01
N SER A 64 -9.43 -6.62 4.33
CA SER A 64 -8.59 -5.48 4.65
C SER A 64 -9.40 -4.19 4.64
N THR A 65 -9.03 -3.27 5.54
CA THR A 65 -9.37 -1.86 5.39
C THR A 65 -8.24 -1.23 4.59
N THR A 66 -8.56 -0.64 3.44
CA THR A 66 -7.58 -0.11 2.50
C THR A 66 -7.95 1.33 2.22
N HIS A 67 -6.99 2.25 2.34
CA HIS A 67 -7.16 3.63 1.90
C HIS A 67 -6.37 3.86 0.62
N ASP A 68 -7.07 4.11 -0.48
CA ASP A 68 -6.46 4.45 -1.76
C ASP A 68 -7.43 5.25 -2.62
N SER A 69 -7.24 6.56 -2.65
CA SER A 69 -8.05 7.45 -3.48
C SER A 69 -7.60 7.53 -4.95
N TYR A 70 -6.40 7.09 -5.30
CA TYR A 70 -5.86 7.27 -6.67
C TYR A 70 -6.01 6.04 -7.54
N LEU A 71 -5.98 4.85 -6.93
CA LEU A 71 -6.14 3.58 -7.62
C LEU A 71 -7.42 2.86 -7.17
N CYS A 72 -8.36 3.56 -6.52
CA CYS A 72 -9.60 2.96 -6.02
C CYS A 72 -10.40 2.25 -7.14
N GLN A 73 -10.39 2.80 -8.35
CA GLN A 73 -11.03 2.17 -9.51
C GLN A 73 -10.38 0.84 -9.93
N VAL A 74 -9.10 0.65 -9.62
CA VAL A 74 -8.30 -0.51 -10.04
C VAL A 74 -8.25 -1.57 -8.94
N PHE A 75 -7.92 -1.17 -7.72
CA PHE A 75 -7.69 -2.09 -6.60
C PHE A 75 -8.80 -2.06 -5.54
N GLY A 76 -9.76 -1.15 -5.67
CA GLY A 76 -10.69 -0.82 -4.60
C GLY A 76 -10.02 0.05 -3.54
N GLY A 77 -10.75 0.30 -2.45
CA GLY A 77 -10.26 1.07 -1.32
C GLY A 77 -11.18 2.23 -0.98
N ASP A 78 -11.14 2.61 0.28
CA ASP A 78 -11.83 3.77 0.80
C ASP A 78 -11.00 5.04 0.56
N PRO A 79 -11.65 6.21 0.48
CA PRO A 79 -10.93 7.47 0.39
C PRO A 79 -10.08 7.72 1.65
N TRP A 80 -9.03 8.53 1.51
CA TRP A 80 -8.30 9.04 2.66
C TRP A 80 -9.20 9.97 3.51
N PRO A 81 -9.13 9.91 4.85
CA PRO A 81 -9.94 10.75 5.73
C PRO A 81 -9.45 12.21 5.78
N THR A 82 -8.32 12.51 5.14
CA THR A 82 -7.66 13.82 5.14
C THR A 82 -7.31 14.25 3.73
N LYS A 83 -7.48 15.55 3.46
CA LYS A 83 -7.06 16.16 2.19
C LYS A 83 -5.54 16.17 2.07
N ARG A 84 -5.04 15.94 0.85
CA ARG A 84 -3.63 16.08 0.54
C ARG A 84 -3.26 17.54 0.36
N GLU A 85 -2.19 17.97 1.02
CA GLU A 85 -1.68 19.33 0.93
C GLU A 85 -0.23 19.33 0.43
N LYS A 86 0.10 20.21 -0.53
CA LYS A 86 1.48 20.43 -1.03
C LYS A 86 2.24 19.15 -1.43
N GLY A 87 1.55 18.18 -2.00
CA GLY A 87 2.14 16.91 -2.43
C GLY A 87 2.58 15.98 -1.29
N CYS A 88 2.21 16.26 -0.04
CA CYS A 88 2.47 15.40 1.12
C CYS A 88 1.53 14.20 1.15
N PHE A 89 2.04 12.99 1.36
CA PHE A 89 1.20 11.81 1.51
C PHE A 89 1.81 10.72 2.40
N PHE A 90 0.95 9.81 2.85
CA PHE A 90 1.35 8.67 3.66
C PHE A 90 2.37 7.78 2.95
N GLY A 91 3.43 7.38 3.65
CA GLY A 91 4.52 6.54 3.12
C GLY A 91 5.56 7.27 2.27
N CYS A 92 5.48 8.60 2.19
CA CYS A 92 6.42 9.40 1.43
C CYS A 92 7.61 9.88 2.28
N ILE A 93 8.83 9.61 1.82
CA ILE A 93 10.08 9.87 2.56
C ILE A 93 10.64 11.29 2.30
N GLU A 94 10.39 11.89 1.13
CA GLU A 94 11.00 13.17 0.71
C GLU A 94 10.05 14.19 0.06
N CYS A 95 8.73 14.00 0.10
CA CYS A 95 7.76 15.00 -0.40
C CYS A 95 7.54 16.11 0.64
N CYS A 96 6.55 16.98 0.39
CA CYS A 96 6.25 18.21 1.14
C CYS A 96 7.19 19.39 0.90
N LYS A 97 8.31 19.19 0.20
CA LYS A 97 9.33 20.24 -0.01
C LYS A 97 9.24 20.96 -1.37
N LYS A 98 8.45 20.44 -2.31
CA LYS A 98 8.26 21.03 -3.65
C LYS A 98 6.78 20.96 -4.06
N ASN A 99 6.35 21.86 -4.94
CA ASN A 99 5.09 21.73 -5.68
C ASN A 99 5.23 20.56 -6.68
N GLU A 100 5.25 19.33 -6.18
CA GLU A 100 5.16 18.16 -7.05
C GLU A 100 3.80 18.18 -7.75
N THR A 101 3.80 17.95 -9.06
CA THR A 101 2.58 17.81 -9.84
C THR A 101 1.94 16.49 -9.47
N VAL A 102 0.94 16.55 -8.59
CA VAL A 102 0.09 15.42 -8.25
C VAL A 102 -1.10 15.45 -9.19
N LEU A 103 -1.47 14.30 -9.76
CA LEU A 103 -2.69 14.21 -10.53
C LEU A 103 -3.91 14.39 -9.62
N PRO A 104 -5.07 14.84 -10.12
CA PRO A 104 -6.30 14.78 -9.34
C PRO A 104 -6.69 13.33 -9.00
N CYS A 105 -7.25 13.11 -7.81
CA CYS A 105 -7.93 11.84 -7.53
C CYS A 105 -9.26 11.74 -8.31
N PRO A 106 -9.66 10.55 -8.80
CA PRO A 106 -10.96 10.32 -9.43
C PRO A 106 -12.11 10.76 -8.53
N ILE A 107 -13.19 11.26 -9.12
CA ILE A 107 -14.32 11.87 -8.38
C ILE A 107 -14.99 10.83 -7.48
N GLU A 108 -15.22 9.62 -7.99
CA GLU A 108 -15.82 8.50 -7.24
C GLU A 108 -14.94 8.02 -6.08
N CYS A 109 -13.64 8.30 -6.11
CA CYS A 109 -12.67 7.91 -5.09
C CYS A 109 -12.45 9.00 -4.03
N ARG A 110 -13.20 10.11 -4.11
CA ARG A 110 -13.17 11.19 -3.10
C ARG A 110 -14.09 10.86 -1.93
N PRO A 111 -13.83 11.40 -0.72
CA PRO A 111 -14.79 11.30 0.37
C PRO A 111 -16.16 11.84 -0.04
N LYS A 112 -17.24 11.12 0.28
CA LYS A 112 -18.61 11.49 -0.10
C LYS A 112 -18.98 12.93 0.32
N ASN A 113 -18.46 13.36 1.46
CA ASN A 113 -18.74 14.69 2.03
C ASN A 113 -17.71 15.76 1.61
N HIS A 114 -16.68 15.40 0.82
CA HIS A 114 -15.59 16.28 0.40
C HIS A 114 -15.21 16.07 -1.07
N GLN A 115 -16.18 16.22 -1.96
CA GLN A 115 -15.97 16.08 -3.41
C GLN A 115 -15.13 17.22 -4.02
N ASP A 116 -14.97 18.32 -3.27
CA ASP A 116 -14.11 19.46 -3.57
C ASP A 116 -12.62 19.16 -3.38
N TRP A 117 -12.27 18.06 -2.70
CA TRP A 117 -10.88 17.63 -2.54
C TRP A 117 -10.34 17.04 -3.85
N ILE A 118 -9.83 17.91 -4.72
CA ILE A 118 -9.18 17.52 -5.98
C ILE A 118 -7.95 16.64 -5.71
N TYR A 119 -7.25 16.91 -4.61
CA TYR A 119 -6.10 16.15 -4.14
C TYR A 119 -6.46 15.42 -2.85
N CYS A 120 -6.71 14.12 -3.03
CA CYS A 120 -6.70 13.09 -2.00
C CYS A 120 -5.26 12.52 -1.87
#